data_AF-A0A941A1S4-F1
#
_entry.id   AF-A0A941A1S4-F1
#
_cell.length_a   1.000
_cell.length_b   1.000
_cell.length_c   1.000
_cell.angle_alpha   90.00
_cell.angle_beta   90.00
_cell.angle_gamma   90.00
#
_symmetry.space_group_name_H-M   'P 1'
#
loop_
_entity.id
_entity.type
_entity.pdbx_description
1 polymer ?
#
loop_
_entity_poly.entity_id
_entity_poly.type
_entity_poly.pdbx_seq_one_letter_code
_entity_poly.pdbx_strand_id
1 'polypeptide(L)'
;MARHNWDEIRKEYIEGMEQDGQLVYPTQKSIADKYGIAPETVNRKAKAEQWEVQREIFVNKTSIKRQEKKAELISDEGSQFDLDCFNAAKAGIEKIQHGIGNCFLVEDLNKLSSALKNFQTVGKASLGDKTTGDNTIIISWDNDA
;
A
#
# COMPACT_ATOMS: atom_id res chain seq x y z
N MET A 1 -2.84 -10.16 50.75
CA MET A 1 -2.01 -9.49 49.73
C MET A 1 -2.69 -9.64 48.39
N ALA A 2 -3.10 -8.54 47.75
CA ALA A 2 -3.74 -8.61 46.44
C ALA A 2 -2.76 -9.25 45.44
N ARG A 3 -3.17 -10.35 44.82
CA ARG A 3 -2.38 -11.07 43.83
C ARG A 3 -2.41 -10.24 42.55
N HIS A 4 -1.37 -9.45 42.30
CA HIS A 4 -1.25 -8.64 41.09
C HIS A 4 -1.42 -9.54 39.84
N ASN A 5 -2.17 -9.04 38.85
CA ASN A 5 -2.34 -9.72 37.57
C ASN A 5 -1.09 -9.51 36.69
N TRP A 6 -0.08 -10.36 36.91
CA TRP A 6 1.21 -10.23 36.22
C TRP A 6 1.12 -10.43 34.70
N ASP A 7 0.14 -11.19 34.21
CA ASP A 7 -0.02 -11.44 32.78
C ASP A 7 -0.48 -10.17 32.04
N GLU A 8 -1.41 -9.42 32.64
CA GLU A 8 -1.90 -8.16 32.11
C GLU A 8 -0.81 -7.08 32.13
N ILE A 9 -0.10 -6.96 33.25
CA ILE A 9 1.03 -6.04 33.42
C ILE A 9 2.11 -6.30 32.35
N ARG A 10 2.46 -7.58 32.16
CA ARG A 10 3.43 -8.01 31.15
C ARG A 10 2.93 -7.66 29.75
N LYS A 11 1.65 -7.95 29.45
CA LYS A 11 1.05 -7.67 28.15
C LYS A 11 1.13 -6.19 27.80
N GLU A 12 0.72 -5.31 28.70
CA GLU A 12 0.79 -3.86 28.46
C GLU A 12 2.22 -3.36 28.31
N TYR A 13 3.18 -3.93 29.03
CA TYR A 13 4.59 -3.62 28.83
C TYR A 13 5.09 -4.05 27.45
N ILE A 14 4.73 -5.24 26.99
CA ILE A 14 5.24 -5.81 25.73
C ILE A 14 4.54 -5.20 24.51
N GLU A 15 3.21 -5.14 24.55
CA GLU A 15 2.37 -4.74 23.43
C GLU A 15 2.16 -3.22 23.36
N GLY A 16 2.46 -2.50 24.45
CA GLY A 16 2.19 -1.08 24.58
C GLY A 16 0.76 -0.82 25.08
N MET A 17 0.48 0.45 25.36
CA MET A 17 -0.82 0.92 25.81
C MET A 17 -1.27 2.10 24.97
N GLU A 18 -2.58 2.25 24.79
CA GLU A 18 -3.15 3.41 24.12
C GLU A 18 -3.28 4.56 25.12
N GLN A 19 -2.64 5.68 24.80
CA GLN A 19 -2.71 6.91 25.56
C GLN A 19 -2.96 8.05 24.59
N ASP A 20 -4.09 8.75 24.77
CA ASP A 20 -4.50 9.88 23.90
C ASP A 20 -4.56 9.51 22.41
N GLY A 21 -5.02 8.29 22.11
CA GLY A 21 -5.11 7.75 20.73
C GLY A 21 -3.77 7.36 20.12
N GLN A 22 -2.68 7.37 20.89
CA GLN A 22 -1.35 6.95 20.45
C GLN A 22 -0.89 5.70 21.20
N LEU A 23 -0.26 4.79 20.49
CA LEU A 23 0.39 3.62 21.08
C LEU A 23 1.70 4.05 21.75
N VAL A 24 1.75 3.96 23.08
CA VAL A 24 2.92 4.28 23.89
C VAL A 24 3.45 3.01 24.55
N TYR A 25 4.77 2.78 24.45
CA TYR A 25 5.43 1.69 25.16
C TYR A 25 5.87 2.17 26.55
N PRO A 26 5.23 1.71 27.63
CA PRO A 26 5.49 2.22 28.97
C PRO A 26 6.85 1.75 29.49
N THR A 27 7.43 2.48 30.43
CA THR A 27 8.63 2.01 31.16
C THR A 27 8.23 1.09 32.31
N GLN A 28 9.19 0.34 32.88
CA GLN A 28 8.93 -0.46 34.08
C GLN A 28 8.46 0.42 35.25
N LYS A 29 8.96 1.66 35.35
CA LYS A 29 8.56 2.63 36.35
C LYS A 29 7.10 3.09 36.15
N SER A 30 6.72 3.46 34.92
CA SER A 30 5.33 3.89 34.66
C SER A 30 4.33 2.74 34.84
N ILE A 31 4.74 1.49 34.55
CA ILE A 31 3.95 0.31 34.90
C ILE A 31 3.82 0.15 36.42
N ALA A 32 4.92 0.30 37.16
CA ALA A 32 4.90 0.23 38.62
C ALA A 32 3.95 1.27 39.23
N ASP A 33 4.02 2.51 38.74
CA ASP A 33 3.15 3.61 39.14
C ASP A 33 1.67 3.33 38.82
N LYS A 34 1.38 2.82 37.61
CA LYS A 34 0.01 2.50 37.15
C LYS A 34 -0.66 1.42 38.02
N TYR A 35 0.08 0.39 38.40
CA TYR A 35 -0.47 -0.75 39.16
C TYR A 35 -0.26 -0.64 40.68
N GLY A 36 0.34 0.46 41.16
CA GLY A 36 0.65 0.64 42.58
C GLY A 36 1.64 -0.39 43.12
N ILE A 37 2.58 -0.86 42.29
CA ILE A 37 3.57 -1.88 42.62
C ILE A 37 4.91 -1.20 42.91
N ALA A 38 5.68 -1.71 43.87
CA ALA A 38 7.04 -1.23 44.08
C ALA A 38 7.90 -1.44 42.80
N PRO A 39 8.61 -0.41 42.29
CA PRO A 39 9.39 -0.49 41.06
C PRO A 39 10.40 -1.65 41.04
N GLU A 40 11.02 -1.96 42.19
CA GLU A 40 11.95 -3.08 42.33
C GLU A 40 11.27 -4.45 42.08
N THR A 41 10.00 -4.59 42.46
CA THR A 41 9.24 -5.83 42.24
C THR A 41 8.95 -6.03 40.76
N VAL A 42 8.55 -4.97 40.06
CA VAL A 42 8.36 -4.98 38.60
C VAL A 42 9.68 -5.24 37.89
N ASN A 43 10.77 -4.57 38.29
CA ASN A 43 12.09 -4.75 37.68
C ASN A 43 12.59 -6.21 37.82
N ARG A 44 12.51 -6.77 39.04
CA ARG A 44 12.91 -8.17 39.28
C ARG A 44 12.10 -9.15 38.43
N LYS A 45 10.79 -8.93 38.32
CA LYS A 45 9.90 -9.76 37.50
C LYS A 45 10.22 -9.63 36.01
N ALA A 46 10.36 -8.40 35.53
CA ALA A 46 10.68 -8.09 34.13
C ALA A 46 12.03 -8.65 33.71
N LYS A 47 13.04 -8.65 34.60
CA LYS A 47 14.34 -9.29 34.36
C LYS A 47 14.22 -10.81 34.31
N ALA A 48 13.55 -11.41 35.30
CA ALA A 48 13.40 -12.86 35.38
C ALA A 48 12.65 -13.45 34.17
N GLU A 49 11.70 -12.70 33.62
CA GLU A 49 10.90 -13.11 32.46
C GLU A 49 11.35 -12.46 31.16
N GLN A 50 12.46 -11.70 31.16
CA GLN A 50 13.02 -11.06 29.97
C GLN A 50 12.02 -10.21 29.16
N TRP A 51 11.21 -9.40 29.85
CA TRP A 51 10.14 -8.63 29.19
C TRP A 51 10.64 -7.67 28.10
N GLU A 52 11.86 -7.15 28.24
CA GLU A 52 12.49 -6.29 27.23
C GLU A 52 12.76 -7.03 25.93
N VAL A 53 13.29 -8.25 26.02
CA VAL A 53 13.50 -9.13 24.85
C VAL A 53 12.16 -9.49 24.21
N GLN A 54 11.15 -9.80 25.02
CA GLN A 54 9.82 -10.11 24.49
C GLN A 54 9.19 -8.91 23.77
N ARG A 55 9.36 -7.69 24.31
CA ARG A 55 8.94 -6.44 23.64
C ARG A 55 9.65 -6.29 22.30
N GLU A 56 10.97 -6.44 22.28
CA GLU A 56 11.75 -6.31 21.04
C GLU A 56 11.25 -7.28 19.96
N ILE A 57 11.05 -8.55 20.33
CA ILE A 57 10.48 -9.56 19.42
C ILE A 57 9.10 -9.15 18.94
N PHE A 58 8.24 -8.65 19.83
CA PHE A 58 6.88 -8.23 19.49
C PHE A 58 6.88 -7.03 18.52
N VAL A 59 7.67 -6.01 18.81
CA VAL A 59 7.81 -4.81 17.98
C VAL A 59 8.35 -5.19 16.60
N ASN A 60 9.38 -6.03 16.53
CA ASN A 60 9.95 -6.49 15.27
C ASN A 60 8.93 -7.29 14.44
N LYS A 61 8.24 -8.26 15.06
CA LYS A 61 7.20 -9.04 14.37
C LYS A 61 6.05 -8.15 13.87
N THR A 62 5.62 -7.19 14.67
CA THR A 62 4.54 -6.27 14.30
C THR A 62 4.97 -5.35 13.17
N SER A 63 6.21 -4.86 13.20
CA SER A 63 6.79 -4.04 12.13
C SER A 63 6.86 -4.80 10.81
N ILE A 64 7.38 -6.04 10.83
CA ILE A 64 7.46 -6.91 9.64
C ILE A 64 6.07 -7.14 9.05
N LYS A 65 5.09 -7.57 9.87
CA LYS A 65 3.71 -7.78 9.41
C LYS A 65 3.05 -6.52 8.84
N ARG A 66 3.34 -5.35 9.43
CA ARG A 66 2.84 -4.07 8.89
C ARG A 66 3.46 -3.75 7.53
N GLN A 67 4.75 -4.03 7.35
CA GLN A 67 5.44 -3.84 6.07
C GLN A 67 4.92 -4.80 5.00
N GLU A 68 4.76 -6.08 5.33
CA GLU A 68 4.18 -7.10 4.44
C GLU A 68 2.78 -6.68 3.97
N LYS A 69 1.88 -6.37 4.91
CA LYS A 69 0.52 -5.93 4.56
C LYS A 69 0.51 -4.64 3.73
N LYS A 70 1.42 -3.71 4.02
CA LYS A 70 1.55 -2.48 3.23
C LYS A 70 2.04 -2.79 1.82
N ALA A 71 2.99 -3.71 1.66
CA ALA A 71 3.49 -4.13 0.36
C ALA A 71 2.40 -4.83 -0.47
N GLU A 72 1.64 -5.73 0.15
CA GLU A 72 0.47 -6.38 -0.47
C GLU A 72 -0.55 -5.35 -0.95
N LEU A 73 -0.97 -4.42 -0.07
CA LEU A 73 -1.93 -3.38 -0.43
C LEU A 73 -1.43 -2.50 -1.57
N ILE A 74 -0.16 -2.07 -1.54
CA ILE A 74 0.44 -1.27 -2.62
C ILE A 74 0.50 -2.07 -3.93
N SER A 75 0.80 -3.37 -3.85
CA SER A 75 0.84 -4.25 -5.03
C SER A 75 -0.56 -4.42 -5.64
N ASP A 76 -1.57 -4.65 -4.79
CA ASP A 76 -2.96 -4.84 -5.22
C ASP A 76 -3.53 -3.52 -5.77
N GLU A 77 -3.36 -2.41 -5.05
CA GLU A 77 -3.78 -1.08 -5.49
C GLU A 77 -3.05 -0.66 -6.78
N GLY A 78 -1.76 -0.96 -6.90
CA GLY A 78 -0.98 -0.72 -8.11
C GLY A 78 -1.50 -1.52 -9.30
N SER A 79 -1.77 -2.81 -9.10
CA SER A 79 -2.33 -3.68 -10.15
C SER A 79 -3.73 -3.21 -10.59
N GLN A 80 -4.56 -2.76 -9.64
CA GLN A 80 -5.87 -2.22 -9.95
C GLN A 80 -5.77 -0.88 -10.69
N PHE A 81 -4.87 0.00 -10.28
CA PHE A 81 -4.62 1.27 -10.95
C PHE A 81 -4.15 1.07 -12.39
N ASP A 82 -3.24 0.12 -12.62
CA ASP A 82 -2.76 -0.24 -13.96
C ASP A 82 -3.91 -0.78 -14.83
N LEU A 83 -4.77 -1.63 -14.28
CA LEU A 83 -5.97 -2.12 -14.96
C LEU A 83 -6.93 -0.99 -15.33
N ASP A 84 -7.17 -0.04 -14.42
CA ASP A 84 -8.04 1.11 -14.64
C ASP A 84 -7.49 2.03 -15.74
N CYS A 85 -6.18 2.28 -15.72
CA CYS A 85 -5.49 3.03 -16.76
C CYS A 85 -5.59 2.35 -18.13
N PHE A 86 -5.40 1.02 -18.17
CA PHE A 86 -5.57 0.23 -19.39
C PHE A 86 -7.00 0.30 -19.93
N ASN A 87 -8.01 0.14 -19.07
CA ASN A 87 -9.41 0.21 -19.46
C ASN A 87 -9.80 1.61 -19.97
N ALA A 88 -9.30 2.67 -19.32
CA ALA A 88 -9.50 4.04 -19.77
C ALA A 88 -8.87 4.29 -21.14
N ALA A 89 -7.64 3.81 -21.34
CA ALA A 89 -6.97 3.87 -22.64
C ALA A 89 -7.77 3.15 -23.72
N LYS A 90 -8.22 1.91 -23.46
CA LYS A 90 -9.03 1.13 -24.38
C LYS A 90 -10.32 1.86 -24.77
N ALA A 91 -11.07 2.37 -23.80
CA ALA A 91 -12.30 3.13 -24.05
C ALA A 91 -12.04 4.42 -24.86
N GLY A 92 -10.90 5.08 -24.64
CA GLY A 92 -10.45 6.22 -25.44
C GLY A 92 -10.20 5.85 -26.90
N ILE A 93 -9.50 4.73 -27.14
CA ILE A 93 -9.23 4.19 -28.48
C ILE A 93 -10.53 3.85 -29.21
N GLU A 94 -11.46 3.14 -28.56
CA GLU A 94 -12.76 2.77 -29.12
C GLU A 94 -13.55 4.01 -29.55
N LYS A 95 -13.59 5.06 -28.71
CA LYS A 95 -14.23 6.34 -29.07
C LYS A 95 -13.58 7.01 -30.27
N ILE A 96 -12.25 6.96 -30.38
CA ILE A 96 -11.53 7.51 -31.52
C ILE A 96 -11.84 6.72 -32.80
N GLN A 97 -11.86 5.39 -32.73
CA GLN A 97 -12.21 4.53 -33.86
C GLN A 97 -13.62 4.82 -34.39
N HIS A 98 -14.59 4.99 -33.50
CA HIS A 98 -15.95 5.41 -33.88
C HIS A 98 -16.03 6.84 -34.43
N GLY A 99 -15.17 7.75 -33.95
CA GLY A 99 -15.12 9.14 -34.38
C GLY A 99 -14.48 9.36 -35.75
N ILE A 100 -13.52 8.53 -36.14
CA ILE A 100 -12.77 8.65 -37.40
C ILE A 100 -13.69 8.66 -38.63
N GLY A 101 -14.76 7.85 -38.64
CA GLY A 101 -15.72 7.81 -39.75
C GLY A 101 -16.52 9.10 -39.95
N ASN A 102 -16.52 10.00 -38.96
CA ASN A 102 -17.23 11.28 -38.97
C ASN A 102 -16.27 12.48 -39.14
N CYS A 103 -14.98 12.26 -39.40
CA CYS A 103 -14.02 13.33 -39.59
C CYS A 103 -13.99 13.80 -41.04
N PHE A 104 -14.36 15.07 -41.26
CA PHE A 104 -14.36 15.70 -42.59
C PHE A 104 -13.14 16.61 -42.84
N LEU A 105 -12.35 16.92 -41.80
CA LEU A 105 -11.17 17.79 -41.87
C LEU A 105 -9.88 17.08 -41.42
N VAL A 106 -8.77 17.41 -42.08
CA VAL A 106 -7.42 16.91 -41.76
C VAL A 106 -6.97 17.30 -40.34
N GLU A 107 -7.44 18.44 -39.83
CA GLU A 107 -7.13 18.89 -38.47
C GLU A 107 -7.76 17.99 -37.40
N ASP A 108 -8.98 17.50 -37.64
CA ASP A 108 -9.67 16.59 -36.71
C ASP A 108 -8.97 15.22 -36.67
N LEU A 109 -8.50 14.73 -37.82
CA LEU A 109 -7.69 13.52 -37.91
C LEU A 109 -6.37 13.63 -37.13
N ASN A 110 -5.70 14.79 -37.17
CA ASN A 110 -4.46 15.02 -36.41
C ASN A 110 -4.69 15.05 -34.90
N LYS A 111 -5.81 15.63 -34.44
CA LYS A 111 -6.20 15.64 -33.02
C LYS A 111 -6.51 14.22 -32.53
N LEU A 112 -7.27 13.45 -33.31
CA LEU A 112 -7.59 12.05 -33.00
C LEU A 112 -6.35 11.15 -33.01
N SER A 113 -5.46 11.30 -33.99
CA SER A 113 -4.18 10.57 -34.05
C SER A 113 -3.29 10.84 -32.83
N SER A 114 -3.22 12.11 -32.41
CA SER A 114 -2.46 12.49 -31.22
C SER A 114 -3.07 11.92 -29.94
N ALA A 115 -4.40 11.95 -29.82
CA ALA A 115 -5.11 11.35 -28.69
C ALA A 115 -4.93 9.81 -28.65
N LEU A 116 -5.00 9.16 -29.81
CA LEU A 116 -4.79 7.72 -29.96
C LEU A 116 -3.40 7.31 -29.51
N LYS A 117 -2.37 8.06 -29.93
CA LYS A 117 -0.98 7.84 -29.50
C LYS A 117 -0.85 7.94 -27.97
N ASN A 118 -1.47 8.95 -27.37
CA ASN A 118 -1.44 9.13 -25.91
C ASN A 118 -2.10 7.95 -25.18
N PHE A 119 -3.29 7.51 -25.61
CA PHE A 119 -3.96 6.35 -25.01
C PHE A 119 -3.15 5.05 -25.21
N GLN A 120 -2.55 4.86 -26.38
CA GLN A 120 -1.68 3.70 -26.64
C GLN A 120 -0.45 3.70 -25.72
N THR A 121 0.17 4.86 -25.49
CA THR A 121 1.30 5.00 -24.56
C THR A 121 0.88 4.66 -23.13
N VAL A 122 -0.26 5.18 -22.66
CA VAL A 122 -0.80 4.88 -21.32
C VAL A 122 -1.09 3.38 -21.18
N GLY A 123 -1.78 2.77 -22.15
CA GLY A 123 -2.10 1.34 -22.10
C GLY A 123 -0.85 0.44 -22.09
N LYS A 124 0.19 0.78 -22.86
CA LYS A 124 1.48 0.05 -22.85
C LYS A 124 2.22 0.20 -21.52
N ALA A 125 2.28 1.41 -20.99
CA ALA A 125 2.95 1.69 -19.73
C ALA A 125 2.30 0.94 -18.56
N SER A 126 0.97 0.89 -18.51
CA SER A 126 0.23 0.14 -17.47
C SER A 126 0.37 -1.38 -17.57
N LEU A 127 0.76 -1.92 -18.73
CA LEU A 127 1.08 -3.35 -18.86
C LEU A 127 2.55 -3.68 -18.52
N GLY A 128 3.32 -2.70 -18.04
CA GLY A 128 4.74 -2.86 -17.73
C GLY A 128 5.65 -2.88 -18.96
N ASP A 129 5.12 -2.50 -20.13
CA ASP A 129 5.89 -2.46 -21.36
C ASP A 129 6.80 -1.23 -21.33
N LYS A 130 8.12 -1.44 -21.28
CA LYS A 130 9.10 -0.34 -21.31
C LYS A 130 9.01 0.32 -22.67
N THR A 131 8.27 1.42 -22.78
CA THR A 131 8.19 2.23 -24.00
C THR A 131 9.56 2.82 -24.30
N THR A 132 10.40 2.02 -24.95
CA THR A 132 11.50 2.49 -25.76
C THR A 132 10.82 3.10 -26.97
N GLY A 133 10.99 4.40 -27.17
CA GLY A 133 10.35 5.12 -28.26
C GLY A 133 10.76 4.53 -29.59
N ASP A 134 9.91 3.71 -30.19
CA ASP A 134 9.88 3.56 -31.63
C ASP A 134 8.44 3.32 -32.12
N ASN A 135 8.07 4.18 -33.05
CA ASN A 135 6.72 4.51 -33.43
C ASN A 135 6.34 3.67 -34.66
N THR A 136 5.70 2.52 -34.48
CA THR A 136 5.02 1.83 -35.59
C THR A 136 3.59 1.53 -35.18
N ILE A 137 2.67 2.40 -35.59
CA ILE A 137 1.24 2.08 -35.61
C ILE A 137 1.01 1.28 -36.90
N ILE A 138 0.82 -0.03 -36.79
CA ILE A 138 0.32 -0.84 -37.90
C ILE A 138 -1.19 -0.60 -37.93
N ILE A 139 -1.65 0.27 -38.84
CA ILE A 139 -3.07 0.37 -39.16
C ILE A 139 -3.35 -0.72 -40.19
N SER A 140 -3.90 -1.85 -39.74
CA SER A 140 -4.49 -2.84 -40.64
C SER A 140 -5.82 -2.28 -41.15
N TRP A 141 -5.83 -1.86 -42.41
CA TRP A 141 -7.07 -1.62 -43.13
C TRP A 141 -7.58 -2.97 -43.63
N ASP A 142 -8.52 -3.58 -42.90
CA ASP A 142 -9.33 -4.66 -43.48
C ASP A 142 -10.33 -4.01 -44.45
N ASN A 143 -9.95 -4.03 -45.72
CA ASN A 143 -10.76 -3.56 -46.82
C ASN A 143 -11.58 -4.74 -47.34
N ASP A 144 -12.70 -5.02 -46.69
CA ASP A 144 -13.71 -5.94 -47.23
C ASP A 144 -14.86 -5.14 -47.87
N ALA A 145 -15.02 -5.38 -49.18
CA ALA A 145 -16.06 -4.98 -50.14
C ALA A 145 -15.93 -3.61 -50.82
#